data_AF-A0A3M0KL83-F1
#
_entry.id   AF-A0A3M0KL83-F1
#
_cell.length_a   1.000
_cell.length_b   1.000
_cell.length_c   1.000
_cell.angle_alpha   90.00
_cell.angle_beta   90.00
_cell.angle_gamma   90.00
#
_symmetry.space_group_name_H-M   'P 1'
#
loop_
_entity.id
_entity.type
_entity.pdbx_description
1 polymer ?
#
loop_
_entity_poly.entity_id
_entity_poly.type
_entity_poly.pdbx_seq_one_letter_code
_entity_poly.pdbx_strand_id
1 'polypeptide(L)'
;MAAGSGGGGRKGYKTSLMHCYEVIPEKDACKLYFDLEFYKPANPDADGKSMVMKLIELVSQKLKELYDVNCSSKDVLNLDSSTDEKFSRHLIFLPQKTVFKDNTHIGNFVRTILQPAIRLMQSRAAGIPAEEAGHVFQCSAGAGLDGSLTNFTAVEDASKDWPAIAHKTKDIEMPHQEENVDFSFLIVNDKEGNKQLFVDLGVYTKNRNFRMYKSSKAGKNVILKIAEDNKFIPNCEKDVSLEEAYFLSSLICNVR
;
A
#
# COMPACT_ATOMS: atom_id res chain seq x y z
N MET A 1 55.88 25.10 -38.50
CA MET A 1 54.91 25.96 -37.77
C MET A 1 53.74 26.18 -38.73
N ALA A 2 52.47 25.94 -38.43
CA ALA A 2 51.80 25.69 -37.17
C ALA A 2 50.74 24.59 -37.35
N ALA A 3 50.52 23.85 -36.27
CA ALA A 3 49.39 22.95 -36.10
C ALA A 3 48.12 23.74 -35.78
N GLY A 4 46.96 23.18 -36.15
CA GLY A 4 45.66 23.53 -35.59
C GLY A 4 44.54 23.15 -36.55
N SER A 5 43.43 22.55 -36.15
CA SER A 5 43.02 21.96 -34.88
C SER A 5 41.89 21.02 -35.25
N GLY A 6 42.00 19.73 -34.91
CA GLY A 6 40.92 18.78 -35.08
C GLY A 6 39.73 19.19 -34.21
N GLY A 7 38.65 19.64 -34.85
CA GLY A 7 37.36 19.86 -34.22
C GLY A 7 36.75 18.52 -33.82
N GLY A 8 37.16 17.98 -32.68
CA GLY A 8 36.51 16.86 -32.01
C GLY A 8 35.13 17.29 -31.56
N GLY A 9 34.13 17.15 -32.44
CA GLY A 9 32.73 17.25 -32.05
C GLY A 9 32.45 16.23 -30.96
N ARG A 10 32.20 16.71 -29.74
CA ARG A 10 31.67 15.86 -28.65
C ARG A 10 30.36 15.28 -29.16
N LYS A 11 30.33 13.98 -29.47
CA LYS A 11 29.07 13.24 -29.63
C LYS A 11 28.31 13.40 -28.32
N GLY A 12 27.31 14.26 -28.31
CA GLY A 12 26.36 14.34 -27.20
C GLY A 12 25.71 12.97 -27.08
N TYR A 13 26.08 12.20 -26.06
CA TYR A 13 25.38 10.99 -25.72
C TYR A 13 23.97 11.39 -25.32
N LYS A 14 23.02 11.26 -26.24
CA LYS A 14 21.60 11.47 -25.97
C LYS A 14 21.17 10.30 -25.07
N THR A 15 21.37 10.44 -23.78
CA THR A 15 20.95 9.43 -22.80
C THR A 15 19.43 9.40 -22.80
N SER A 16 18.87 8.29 -23.26
CA SER A 16 17.43 8.05 -23.18
C SER A 16 17.05 7.85 -21.70
N LEU A 17 16.16 8.68 -21.16
CA LEU A 17 15.62 8.56 -19.80
C LEU A 17 14.52 7.49 -19.74
N MET A 18 14.79 6.30 -20.27
CA MET A 18 13.82 5.20 -20.39
C MET A 18 13.64 4.40 -19.10
N HIS A 19 14.64 4.40 -18.22
CA HIS A 19 14.69 3.50 -17.06
C HIS A 19 14.79 4.29 -15.75
N CYS A 20 13.87 5.23 -15.55
CA CYS A 20 13.89 6.12 -14.41
C CYS A 20 13.06 5.59 -13.24
N TYR A 21 13.55 5.90 -12.04
CA TYR A 21 12.91 5.62 -10.77
C TYR A 21 12.89 6.89 -9.94
N GLU A 22 11.77 7.14 -9.29
CA GLU A 22 11.69 8.09 -8.20
C GLU A 22 12.36 7.47 -6.97
N VAL A 23 13.24 8.21 -6.33
CA VAL A 23 13.71 7.85 -4.99
C VAL A 23 12.74 8.46 -3.99
N ILE A 24 12.01 7.63 -3.25
CA ILE A 24 11.13 8.03 -2.15
C ILE A 24 12.01 8.23 -0.91
N PRO A 25 12.35 9.48 -0.52
CA PRO A 25 13.30 9.71 0.57
C PRO A 25 12.75 9.20 1.90
N GLU A 26 13.63 8.73 2.78
CA GLU A 26 13.19 8.41 4.14
C GLU A 26 12.64 9.66 4.85
N LYS A 27 11.55 9.48 5.62
CA LYS A 27 10.92 10.52 6.47
C LYS A 27 10.25 11.68 5.72
N ASP A 28 10.25 11.68 4.39
CA ASP A 28 9.48 12.65 3.61
C ASP A 28 8.02 12.24 3.49
N ALA A 29 7.12 13.22 3.61
CA ALA A 29 5.69 13.02 3.41
C ALA A 29 5.41 12.53 1.98
N CYS A 30 4.49 11.58 1.87
CA CYS A 30 4.21 10.97 0.58
C CYS A 30 2.77 10.47 0.45
N LYS A 31 2.36 10.31 -0.80
CA LYS A 31 1.05 9.75 -1.17
C LYS A 31 0.98 8.29 -0.79
N LEU A 32 -0.22 7.80 -0.46
CA LEU A 32 -0.46 6.36 -0.32
C LEU A 32 -0.29 5.67 -1.68
N TYR A 33 0.54 4.62 -1.74
CA TYR A 33 0.82 3.90 -2.97
C TYR A 33 0.92 2.38 -2.75
N PHE A 34 0.69 1.65 -3.83
CA PHE A 34 0.77 0.18 -3.86
C PHE A 34 1.52 -0.28 -5.10
N ASP A 35 2.32 -1.33 -4.95
CA ASP A 35 2.79 -2.17 -6.05
C ASP A 35 2.07 -3.50 -5.98
N LEU A 36 1.44 -3.88 -7.08
CA LEU A 36 0.53 -5.01 -7.18
C LEU A 36 1.03 -5.96 -8.25
N GLU A 37 1.19 -7.23 -7.90
CA GLU A 37 1.66 -8.20 -8.87
C GLU A 37 1.27 -9.65 -8.55
N PHE A 38 1.12 -10.42 -9.62
CA PHE A 38 1.09 -11.89 -9.55
C PHE A 38 1.54 -12.50 -10.87
N TYR A 39 1.99 -13.76 -10.82
CA TYR A 39 2.35 -14.53 -11.99
C TYR A 39 1.09 -15.18 -12.58
N LYS A 40 0.72 -14.80 -13.81
CA LYS A 40 -0.56 -15.20 -14.42
C LYS A 40 -0.70 -16.71 -14.61
N PRO A 41 0.32 -17.46 -15.09
CA PRO A 41 0.17 -18.91 -15.27
C PRO A 41 -0.08 -19.70 -13.99
N ALA A 42 0.39 -19.21 -12.83
CA ALA A 42 0.10 -19.84 -11.54
C ALA A 42 -1.26 -19.44 -10.95
N ASN A 43 -1.96 -18.50 -11.59
CA ASN A 43 -3.22 -17.91 -11.13
C ASN A 43 -4.22 -17.78 -12.30
N PRO A 44 -4.60 -18.88 -12.97
CA PRO A 44 -5.42 -18.82 -14.20
C PRO A 44 -6.81 -18.22 -13.97
N ASP A 45 -7.37 -18.37 -12.78
CA ASP A 45 -8.72 -17.89 -12.44
C ASP A 45 -8.72 -16.48 -11.80
N ALA A 46 -7.54 -15.87 -11.62
CA ALA A 46 -7.43 -14.57 -10.98
C ALA A 46 -7.82 -13.43 -11.92
N ASP A 47 -8.93 -12.74 -11.60
CA ASP A 47 -9.29 -11.48 -12.24
C ASP A 47 -8.56 -10.31 -11.56
N GLY A 48 -7.40 -9.94 -12.11
CA GLY A 48 -6.60 -8.84 -11.59
C GLY A 48 -7.30 -7.47 -11.62
N LYS A 49 -8.23 -7.21 -12.56
CA LYS A 49 -9.00 -5.94 -12.57
C LYS A 49 -9.98 -5.91 -11.39
N SER A 50 -10.68 -7.02 -11.14
CA SER A 50 -11.58 -7.18 -9.99
C SER A 50 -10.82 -7.09 -8.66
N MET A 51 -9.64 -7.72 -8.56
CA MET A 51 -8.80 -7.64 -7.36
C MET A 51 -8.36 -6.19 -7.04
N VAL A 52 -7.97 -5.41 -8.05
CA VAL A 52 -7.63 -3.98 -7.90
C VAL A 52 -8.82 -3.18 -7.40
N MET A 53 -10.00 -3.37 -7.99
CA MET A 53 -11.22 -2.68 -7.58
C MET A 53 -11.59 -2.96 -6.13
N LYS A 54 -11.61 -4.24 -5.74
CA LYS A 54 -11.87 -4.65 -4.34
C LYS A 54 -10.83 -4.10 -3.37
N LEU A 55 -9.55 -4.05 -3.77
CA LEU A 55 -8.51 -3.43 -2.94
C LEU A 55 -8.74 -1.92 -2.77
N ILE A 56 -9.11 -1.20 -3.83
CA ILE A 56 -9.42 0.24 -3.75
C ILE A 56 -10.61 0.48 -2.82
N GLU A 57 -11.66 -0.33 -2.92
CA GLU A 57 -12.83 -0.25 -2.03
C GLU A 57 -12.45 -0.48 -0.56
N LEU A 58 -11.72 -1.57 -0.27
CA LEU A 58 -11.21 -1.87 1.07
C LEU A 58 -10.37 -0.72 1.63
N VAL A 59 -9.41 -0.21 0.85
CA VAL A 59 -8.53 0.88 1.30
C VAL A 59 -9.33 2.15 1.53
N SER A 60 -10.27 2.48 0.64
CA SER A 60 -11.12 3.67 0.78
C SER A 60 -11.99 3.60 2.03
N GLN A 61 -12.58 2.43 2.31
CA GLN A 61 -13.31 2.17 3.54
C GLN A 61 -12.41 2.36 4.78
N LYS A 62 -11.21 1.78 4.77
CA LYS A 62 -10.28 1.89 5.91
C LYS A 62 -9.73 3.30 6.12
N LEU A 63 -9.54 4.07 5.04
CA LEU A 63 -9.20 5.49 5.12
C LEU A 63 -10.32 6.30 5.77
N LYS A 64 -11.58 6.00 5.43
CA LYS A 64 -12.76 6.64 6.03
C LYS A 64 -12.90 6.28 7.51
N GLU A 65 -12.79 5.00 7.85
CA GLU A 65 -12.95 4.51 9.23
C GLU A 65 -11.88 5.05 10.18
N LEU A 66 -10.62 5.07 9.74
CA LEU A 66 -9.48 5.38 10.63
C LEU A 66 -9.11 6.85 10.64
N TYR A 67 -9.39 7.59 9.56
CA TYR A 67 -8.90 8.96 9.38
C TYR A 67 -9.97 9.94 8.88
N ASP A 68 -11.22 9.51 8.72
CA ASP A 68 -12.32 10.29 8.13
C ASP A 68 -12.05 10.79 6.69
N VAL A 69 -11.16 10.11 5.95
CA VAL A 69 -10.76 10.50 4.59
C VAL A 69 -11.68 9.82 3.58
N ASN A 70 -12.46 10.62 2.86
CA ASN A 70 -13.24 10.12 1.73
C ASN A 70 -12.32 9.87 0.52
N CYS A 71 -12.38 8.67 -0.04
CA CYS A 71 -11.64 8.29 -1.23
C CYS A 71 -12.50 7.37 -2.10
N SER A 72 -12.29 7.42 -3.41
CA SER A 72 -12.95 6.56 -4.37
C SER A 72 -11.99 6.17 -5.50
N SER A 73 -12.43 5.29 -6.39
CA SER A 73 -11.66 4.96 -7.60
C SER A 73 -11.34 6.16 -8.51
N LYS A 74 -12.05 7.29 -8.39
CA LYS A 74 -11.74 8.54 -9.10
C LYS A 74 -10.56 9.30 -8.51
N ASP A 75 -10.16 8.94 -7.29
CA ASP A 75 -9.06 9.55 -6.55
C ASP A 75 -7.82 8.65 -6.56
N VAL A 76 -7.80 7.61 -7.42
CA VAL A 76 -6.70 6.64 -7.49
C VAL A 76 -6.17 6.56 -8.91
N LEU A 77 -4.94 7.03 -9.11
CA LEU A 77 -4.22 6.84 -10.35
C LEU A 77 -3.79 5.37 -10.46
N ASN A 78 -4.26 4.69 -11.50
CA ASN A 78 -3.99 3.30 -11.79
C ASN A 78 -3.06 3.17 -12.99
N LEU A 79 -1.86 2.64 -12.77
CA LEU A 79 -0.84 2.45 -13.78
C LEU A 79 -0.61 0.96 -14.04
N ASP A 80 -0.49 0.58 -15.31
CA ASP A 80 -0.34 -0.79 -15.78
C ASP A 80 1.02 -1.00 -16.45
N SER A 81 1.70 -2.09 -16.09
CA SER A 81 2.89 -2.59 -16.78
C SER A 81 2.85 -4.12 -16.94
N SER A 82 1.64 -4.66 -17.03
CA SER A 82 1.39 -6.08 -17.19
C SER A 82 1.96 -6.60 -18.51
N THR A 83 2.34 -7.86 -18.49
CA THR A 83 2.76 -8.65 -19.66
C THR A 83 1.85 -9.86 -19.81
N ASP A 84 2.09 -10.69 -20.82
CA ASP A 84 1.35 -11.95 -20.98
C ASP A 84 1.60 -12.91 -19.81
N GLU A 85 2.78 -12.84 -19.18
CA GLU A 85 3.17 -13.70 -18.06
C GLU A 85 2.85 -13.11 -16.67
N LYS A 86 2.81 -11.78 -16.55
CA LYS A 86 2.75 -11.11 -15.25
C LYS A 86 1.68 -10.04 -15.23
N PHE A 87 0.83 -10.07 -14.21
CA PHE A 87 0.03 -8.91 -13.84
C PHE A 87 0.89 -7.95 -13.03
N SER A 88 0.90 -6.66 -13.37
CA SER A 88 1.67 -5.66 -12.64
C SER A 88 1.03 -4.28 -12.72
N ARG A 89 0.66 -3.72 -11.57
CA ARG A 89 0.07 -2.39 -11.46
C ARG A 89 0.66 -1.59 -10.31
N HIS A 90 0.76 -0.28 -10.52
CA HIS A 90 0.97 0.66 -9.43
C HIS A 90 -0.34 1.42 -9.19
N LEU A 91 -0.74 1.56 -7.93
CA LEU A 91 -1.82 2.45 -7.52
C LEU A 91 -1.23 3.62 -6.74
N ILE A 92 -1.70 4.83 -7.03
CA ILE A 92 -1.33 6.05 -6.29
C ILE A 92 -2.62 6.75 -5.88
N PHE A 93 -2.86 6.81 -4.57
CA PHE A 93 -4.04 7.43 -3.97
C PHE A 93 -3.79 8.93 -3.80
N LEU A 94 -4.73 9.73 -4.32
CA LEU A 94 -4.70 11.18 -4.39
C LEU A 94 -5.96 11.81 -3.75
N PRO A 95 -6.40 11.37 -2.54
CA PRO A 95 -7.50 12.05 -1.86
C PRO A 95 -7.12 13.49 -1.53
N GLN A 96 -8.10 14.39 -1.52
CA GLN A 96 -7.84 15.83 -1.35
C GLN A 96 -7.11 16.11 -0.03
N LYS A 97 -6.03 16.90 -0.11
CA LYS A 97 -5.28 17.45 1.03
C LYS A 97 -4.83 16.43 2.08
N THR A 98 -4.58 15.20 1.67
CA THR A 98 -4.24 14.10 2.59
C THR A 98 -3.01 13.36 2.11
N VAL A 99 -2.04 13.17 3.01
CA VAL A 99 -0.83 12.39 2.78
C VAL A 99 -0.41 11.64 4.04
N PHE A 100 0.45 10.65 3.87
CA PHE A 100 1.10 9.98 4.99
C PHE A 100 2.39 10.70 5.36
N LYS A 101 2.75 10.61 6.65
CA LYS A 101 3.97 11.20 7.19
C LYS A 101 5.24 10.73 6.47
N ASP A 102 5.31 9.45 6.12
CA ASP A 102 6.35 8.86 5.28
C ASP A 102 5.93 7.46 4.81
N ASN A 103 6.75 6.83 3.97
CA ASN A 103 6.45 5.51 3.42
C ASN A 103 6.52 4.37 4.44
N THR A 104 7.17 4.56 5.60
CA THR A 104 7.15 3.59 6.69
C THR A 104 5.78 3.59 7.37
N HIS A 105 5.17 4.77 7.56
CA HIS A 105 3.81 4.89 8.08
C HIS A 105 2.78 4.30 7.11
N ILE A 106 2.98 4.44 5.79
CA ILE A 106 2.17 3.72 4.78
C ILE A 106 2.29 2.22 5.00
N GLY A 107 3.51 1.68 5.10
CA GLY A 107 3.71 0.25 5.32
C GLY A 107 3.03 -0.28 6.58
N ASN A 108 3.00 0.50 7.67
CA ASN A 108 2.29 0.15 8.89
C ASN A 108 0.78 0.16 8.72
N PHE A 109 0.23 1.17 8.06
CA PHE A 109 -1.19 1.23 7.71
C PHE A 109 -1.59 0.02 6.85
N VAL A 110 -0.85 -0.24 5.76
CA VAL A 110 -1.14 -1.36 4.84
C VAL A 110 -1.05 -2.71 5.57
N ARG A 111 0.00 -2.94 6.38
CA ARG A 111 0.09 -4.17 7.20
C ARG A 111 -1.09 -4.33 8.15
N THR A 112 -1.56 -3.25 8.74
CA THR A 112 -2.68 -3.27 9.68
C THR A 112 -3.97 -3.67 8.97
N ILE A 113 -4.31 -3.02 7.85
CA ILE A 113 -5.57 -3.29 7.14
C ILE A 113 -5.57 -4.64 6.41
N LEU A 114 -4.39 -5.15 6.03
CA LEU A 114 -4.25 -6.45 5.36
C LEU A 114 -3.96 -7.59 6.33
N GLN A 115 -3.97 -7.34 7.65
CA GLN A 115 -3.65 -8.35 8.64
C GLN A 115 -4.55 -9.61 8.58
N PRO A 116 -5.87 -9.50 8.30
CA PRO A 116 -6.69 -10.69 8.08
C PRO A 116 -6.20 -11.57 6.92
N ALA A 117 -5.77 -10.97 5.81
CA ALA A 117 -5.20 -11.68 4.67
C ALA A 117 -3.88 -12.37 5.03
N ILE A 118 -3.01 -11.68 5.79
CA ILE A 118 -1.73 -12.21 6.26
C ILE A 118 -1.94 -13.43 7.17
N ARG A 119 -2.91 -13.37 8.10
CA ARG A 119 -3.28 -14.52 8.95
C ARG A 119 -3.81 -15.69 8.14
N LEU A 120 -4.69 -15.43 7.17
CA LEU A 120 -5.25 -16.46 6.29
C LEU A 120 -4.18 -17.17 5.47
N MET A 121 -3.16 -16.42 5.02
CA MET A 121 -2.01 -16.99 4.32
C MET A 121 -1.16 -17.87 5.25
N GLN A 122 -0.92 -17.42 6.49
CA GLN A 122 -0.14 -18.17 7.49
C GLN A 122 -0.84 -19.45 7.96
N SER A 123 -2.15 -19.43 8.17
CA SER A 123 -2.92 -20.60 8.60
C SER A 123 -2.93 -21.71 7.54
N ARG A 124 -3.00 -21.35 6.26
CA ARG A 124 -2.89 -22.29 5.13
C ARG A 124 -1.49 -22.90 5.00
N ALA A 125 -0.45 -22.14 5.34
CA ALA A 125 0.93 -22.65 5.32
C ALA A 125 1.23 -23.59 6.50
N ALA A 126 0.54 -23.44 7.63
CA ALA A 126 0.74 -24.25 8.83
C ALA A 126 0.06 -25.63 8.78
N GLY A 127 -0.71 -25.96 7.73
CA GLY A 127 -1.27 -27.31 7.53
C GLY A 127 -2.15 -27.82 8.68
N ILE A 128 -2.84 -26.95 9.42
CA ILE A 128 -3.78 -27.39 10.46
C ILE A 128 -5.03 -27.94 9.76
N PRO A 129 -5.39 -29.22 9.96
CA PRO A 129 -6.66 -29.75 9.46
C PRO A 129 -7.80 -29.01 10.17
N ALA A 130 -8.75 -28.47 9.40
CA ALA A 130 -10.01 -28.05 9.96
C ALA A 130 -10.76 -29.30 10.40
N GLU A 131 -10.76 -29.61 11.70
CA GLU A 131 -11.73 -30.56 12.24
C GLU A 131 -13.11 -29.93 12.21
N GLU A 132 -13.98 -30.49 11.35
CA GLU A 132 -15.42 -30.49 11.60
C GLU A 132 -15.70 -31.26 12.89
N ALA A 133 -16.16 -30.58 13.93
CA ALA A 133 -17.04 -31.19 14.91
C ALA A 133 -17.84 -30.09 15.62
N GLY A 134 -19.13 -30.02 15.30
CA GLY A 134 -20.09 -29.39 16.18
C GLY A 134 -20.08 -30.10 17.54
N HIS A 135 -19.83 -29.36 18.61
CA HIS A 135 -20.34 -29.73 19.91
C HIS A 135 -20.68 -28.48 20.71
N VAL A 136 -21.99 -28.35 20.94
CA VAL A 136 -22.61 -27.52 21.97
C VAL A 136 -21.93 -27.82 23.29
N PHE A 137 -21.40 -26.81 23.97
CA PHE A 137 -21.27 -26.88 25.43
C PHE A 137 -21.61 -25.54 26.06
N GLN A 138 -22.70 -25.57 26.82
CA GLN A 138 -23.23 -24.49 27.60
C GLN A 138 -22.69 -24.60 29.04
N CYS A 139 -22.15 -23.48 29.52
CA CYS A 139 -21.98 -22.96 30.89
C CYS A 139 -21.75 -23.92 32.08
N SER A 140 -20.78 -23.57 32.92
CA SER A 140 -21.06 -23.27 34.34
C SER A 140 -19.95 -22.46 35.00
N ALA A 141 -20.37 -21.51 35.83
CA ALA A 141 -19.54 -20.71 36.71
C ALA A 141 -18.97 -21.54 37.87
N GLY A 142 -17.75 -21.23 38.29
CA GLY A 142 -17.11 -21.80 39.48
C GLY A 142 -15.87 -21.00 39.86
N ALA A 143 -15.89 -20.48 41.08
CA ALA A 143 -14.96 -19.50 41.62
C ALA A 143 -13.59 -20.08 42.04
N GLY A 144 -12.59 -19.20 42.09
CA GLY A 144 -11.68 -19.10 43.23
C GLY A 144 -10.19 -19.32 42.98
N LEU A 145 -9.41 -18.28 43.37
CA LEU A 145 -8.06 -18.31 43.97
C LEU A 145 -6.92 -18.67 43.00
N ASP A 146 -5.72 -18.09 42.96
CA ASP A 146 -4.88 -17.19 43.76
C ASP A 146 -3.70 -16.86 42.78
N GLY A 147 -3.18 -15.65 42.58
CA GLY A 147 -2.35 -14.94 43.55
C GLY A 147 -1.41 -13.95 42.85
N SER A 148 -1.42 -12.73 43.39
CA SER A 148 -0.34 -11.76 43.60
C SER A 148 0.62 -11.32 42.47
N LEU A 149 0.58 -10.00 42.23
CA LEU A 149 1.52 -9.18 41.46
C LEU A 149 2.14 -8.14 42.41
N THR A 150 3.46 -8.15 42.58
CA THR A 150 4.30 -7.09 43.21
C THR A 150 5.72 -7.26 42.65
N ASN A 151 6.57 -6.28 42.31
CA ASN A 151 6.61 -4.82 42.38
C ASN A 151 7.57 -4.35 41.25
N PHE A 152 7.31 -3.19 40.63
CA PHE A 152 8.37 -2.39 40.02
C PHE A 152 8.38 -1.01 40.67
N THR A 153 9.53 -0.68 41.23
CA THR A 153 9.83 0.52 42.01
C THR A 153 9.88 1.77 41.15
N ALA A 154 9.39 2.86 41.75
CA ALA A 154 9.31 4.22 41.23
C ALA A 154 10.67 4.87 40.95
N VAL A 155 10.68 5.74 39.94
CA VAL A 155 11.52 6.95 39.90
C VAL A 155 10.61 8.08 39.42
N GLU A 156 10.39 9.07 40.29
CA GLU A 156 9.73 10.35 39.97
C GLU A 156 10.76 11.29 39.33
N ASP A 157 10.35 12.05 38.31
CA ASP A 157 10.78 13.45 38.17
C ASP A 157 9.67 14.29 37.53
N ALA A 158 9.54 15.51 38.03
CA ALA A 158 8.39 16.39 37.90
C ALA A 158 8.51 17.37 36.73
N SER A 159 7.38 17.75 36.10
CA SER A 159 6.96 19.17 35.99
C SER A 159 5.74 19.42 35.07
N LYS A 160 4.76 20.11 35.68
CA LYS A 160 3.91 21.24 35.18
C LYS A 160 2.72 20.99 34.21
N ASP A 161 1.54 20.91 34.85
CA ASP A 161 0.28 21.67 34.65
C ASP A 161 -0.20 22.16 33.26
N TRP A 162 -1.40 21.70 32.87
CA TRP A 162 -2.57 22.54 32.51
C TRP A 162 -3.89 21.73 32.70
N PRO A 163 -5.05 22.33 33.05
CA PRO A 163 -6.08 21.67 33.86
C PRO A 163 -7.15 20.92 33.06
N ALA A 164 -7.70 19.92 33.75
CA ALA A 164 -8.74 19.01 33.31
C ALA A 164 -10.12 19.66 33.17
N ILE A 165 -10.78 19.42 32.04
CA ILE A 165 -12.25 19.42 31.97
C ILE A 165 -12.68 17.96 31.88
N ALA A 166 -13.17 17.44 32.99
CA ALA A 166 -13.73 16.10 33.11
C ALA A 166 -15.11 16.06 32.46
N HIS A 167 -15.22 15.42 31.30
CA HIS A 167 -16.48 14.86 30.84
C HIS A 167 -16.40 13.34 30.94
N LYS A 168 -17.15 12.80 31.90
CA LYS A 168 -17.48 11.37 32.00
C LYS A 168 -18.14 10.93 30.69
N THR A 169 -17.46 10.14 29.89
CA THR A 169 -18.10 9.34 28.85
C THR A 169 -18.24 7.91 29.38
N LYS A 170 -19.50 7.49 29.46
CA LYS A 170 -19.90 6.10 29.73
C LYS A 170 -19.30 5.22 28.65
N ASP A 171 -18.75 4.07 29.06
CA ASP A 171 -18.41 2.98 28.16
C ASP A 171 -19.70 2.56 27.42
N ILE A 172 -19.83 3.03 26.18
CA ILE A 172 -20.79 2.49 25.23
C ILE A 172 -19.98 1.45 24.45
N GLU A 173 -20.08 0.20 24.87
CA GLU A 173 -19.73 -0.94 24.04
C GLU A 173 -20.61 -0.87 22.79
N MET A 174 -20.05 -0.35 21.70
CA MET A 174 -20.64 -0.42 20.38
C MET A 174 -20.47 -1.84 19.87
N PRO A 175 -21.56 -2.53 19.45
CA PRO A 175 -21.44 -3.79 18.76
C PRO A 175 -20.92 -3.49 17.36
N HIS A 176 -19.61 -3.53 17.16
CA HIS A 176 -19.04 -3.60 15.83
C HIS A 176 -19.43 -4.97 15.28
N GLN A 177 -20.49 -5.00 14.46
CA GLN A 177 -20.65 -6.08 13.50
C GLN A 177 -19.42 -6.01 12.59
N GLU A 178 -18.42 -6.85 12.87
CA GLU A 178 -17.36 -7.14 11.92
C GLU A 178 -18.05 -7.68 10.67
N GLU A 179 -18.30 -6.81 9.69
CA GLU A 179 -18.60 -7.27 8.34
C GLU A 179 -17.48 -8.25 7.97
N ASN A 180 -17.87 -9.50 7.72
CA ASN A 180 -16.95 -10.56 7.37
C ASN A 180 -16.46 -10.32 5.93
N VAL A 181 -15.59 -9.31 5.77
CA VAL A 181 -14.95 -8.97 4.51
C VAL A 181 -14.07 -10.15 4.14
N ASP A 182 -14.33 -10.77 2.99
CA ASP A 182 -13.48 -11.83 2.47
C ASP A 182 -12.15 -11.23 1.98
N PHE A 183 -11.05 -11.61 2.63
CA PHE A 183 -9.69 -11.19 2.26
C PHE A 183 -8.97 -12.19 1.33
N SER A 184 -9.61 -13.30 0.95
CA SER A 184 -8.99 -14.34 0.14
C SER A 184 -8.60 -13.86 -1.27
N PHE A 185 -9.30 -12.84 -1.80
CA PHE A 185 -8.97 -12.23 -3.09
C PHE A 185 -7.58 -11.57 -3.14
N LEU A 186 -6.94 -11.35 -2.00
CA LEU A 186 -5.59 -10.79 -1.91
C LEU A 186 -4.51 -11.87 -1.94
N ILE A 187 -4.88 -13.15 -1.95
CA ILE A 187 -3.92 -14.26 -1.90
C ILE A 187 -3.77 -14.83 -3.30
N VAL A 188 -2.53 -14.89 -3.78
CA VAL A 188 -2.13 -15.44 -5.07
C VAL A 188 -1.04 -16.48 -4.89
N ASN A 189 -0.79 -17.29 -5.91
CA ASN A 189 0.33 -18.22 -5.96
C ASN A 189 1.56 -17.53 -6.58
N ASP A 190 2.74 -17.80 -6.02
CA ASP A 190 4.02 -17.53 -6.69
C ASP A 190 4.28 -18.57 -7.80
N LYS A 191 5.49 -18.57 -8.39
CA LYS A 191 5.84 -19.49 -9.48
C LYS A 191 6.01 -20.92 -9.00
N GLU A 192 6.36 -21.08 -7.73
CA GLU A 192 6.60 -22.34 -7.04
C GLU A 192 5.32 -22.94 -6.44
N GLY A 193 4.21 -22.20 -6.50
CA GLY A 193 2.90 -22.60 -5.97
C GLY A 193 2.66 -22.19 -4.51
N ASN A 194 3.60 -21.50 -3.87
CA ASN A 194 3.40 -20.99 -2.51
C ASN A 194 2.46 -19.80 -2.52
N LYS A 195 1.75 -19.61 -1.41
CA LYS A 195 0.84 -18.47 -1.23
C LYS A 195 1.64 -17.20 -0.92
N GLN A 196 1.31 -16.12 -1.61
CA GLN A 196 1.79 -14.77 -1.35
C GLN A 196 0.64 -13.76 -1.43
N LEU A 197 0.89 -12.54 -0.97
CA LEU A 197 -0.05 -11.44 -1.17
C LEU A 197 0.04 -10.89 -2.60
N PHE A 198 -1.09 -10.42 -3.10
CA PHE A 198 -1.21 -9.62 -4.32
C PHE A 198 -0.52 -8.24 -4.18
N VAL A 199 -0.49 -7.72 -2.94
CA VAL A 199 0.17 -6.46 -2.58
C VAL A 199 1.61 -6.73 -2.18
N ASP A 200 2.57 -6.10 -2.85
CA ASP A 200 3.98 -6.17 -2.45
C ASP A 200 4.24 -5.26 -1.23
N LEU A 201 4.26 -5.86 -0.03
CA LEU A 201 4.61 -5.16 1.21
C LEU A 201 6.08 -4.76 1.28
N GLY A 202 6.93 -5.33 0.41
CA GLY A 202 8.34 -5.03 0.32
C GLY A 202 8.61 -3.62 -0.15
N VAL A 203 7.67 -2.91 -0.79
CA VAL A 203 7.94 -1.57 -1.33
C VAL A 203 8.09 -0.47 -0.27
N TYR A 204 7.70 -0.72 0.98
CA TYR A 204 7.71 0.27 2.06
C TYR A 204 9.03 0.25 2.84
N THR A 205 10.11 0.69 2.19
CA THR A 205 11.48 0.72 2.77
C THR A 205 12.14 2.08 2.54
N LYS A 206 13.16 2.40 3.36
CA LYS A 206 13.89 3.66 3.28
C LYS A 206 14.50 3.88 1.89
N ASN A 207 14.39 5.11 1.37
CA ASN A 207 14.97 5.49 0.08
C ASN A 207 14.54 4.55 -1.07
N ARG A 208 13.28 4.12 -1.06
CA ARG A 208 12.76 3.16 -2.04
C ARG A 208 12.79 3.79 -3.43
N ASN A 209 13.42 3.09 -4.37
CA ASN A 209 13.25 3.36 -5.80
C ASN A 209 11.87 2.85 -6.26
N PHE A 210 11.07 3.72 -6.84
CA PHE A 210 9.76 3.40 -7.40
C PHE A 210 9.70 3.81 -8.87
N ARG A 211 9.35 2.87 -9.76
CA ARG A 211 9.47 3.10 -11.20
C ARG A 211 8.51 4.20 -11.65
N MET A 212 9.04 5.18 -12.37
CA MET A 212 8.27 6.35 -12.80
C MET A 212 7.28 5.99 -13.92
N TYR A 213 6.21 6.78 -14.03
CA TYR A 213 5.32 6.76 -15.20
C TYR A 213 6.12 6.90 -16.50
N LYS A 214 5.72 6.14 -17.53
CA LYS A 214 6.43 5.92 -18.81
C LYS A 214 7.82 5.32 -18.78
N SER A 215 8.35 4.97 -17.61
CA SER A 215 9.64 4.25 -17.53
C SER A 215 9.45 2.74 -17.62
N SER A 216 10.44 2.05 -18.17
CA SER A 216 10.56 0.59 -18.14
C SER A 216 11.65 0.14 -17.17
N LYS A 217 11.68 -1.15 -16.83
CA LYS A 217 12.84 -1.72 -16.14
C LYS A 217 14.03 -1.80 -17.10
N ALA A 218 15.25 -1.69 -16.58
CA ALA A 218 16.45 -1.87 -17.40
C ALA A 218 16.42 -3.25 -18.09
N GLY A 219 16.72 -3.28 -19.39
CA GLY A 219 16.66 -4.50 -20.21
C GLY A 219 15.24 -4.99 -20.54
N LYS A 220 14.20 -4.20 -20.22
CA LYS A 220 12.80 -4.48 -20.58
C LYS A 220 12.22 -3.30 -21.37
N ASN A 221 11.29 -3.62 -22.27
CA ASN A 221 10.61 -2.62 -23.11
C ASN A 221 9.21 -2.26 -22.60
N VAL A 222 8.73 -2.95 -21.57
CA VAL A 222 7.39 -2.72 -21.00
C VAL A 222 7.43 -1.50 -20.10
N ILE A 223 6.80 -0.42 -20.57
CA ILE A 223 6.66 0.84 -19.85
C ILE A 223 5.43 0.83 -18.94
N LEU A 224 5.51 1.61 -17.86
CA LEU A 224 4.38 1.86 -16.97
C LEU A 224 3.45 2.92 -17.59
N LYS A 225 2.23 2.54 -17.96
CA LYS A 225 1.25 3.39 -18.67
C LYS A 225 -0.04 3.53 -17.85
N ILE A 226 -0.93 4.45 -18.23
CA ILE A 226 -2.27 4.52 -17.62
C ILE A 226 -3.01 3.22 -17.90
N ALA A 227 -3.60 2.62 -16.86
CA ALA A 227 -4.42 1.42 -17.01
C ALA A 227 -5.72 1.73 -17.78
N GLU A 228 -6.22 0.77 -18.55
CA GLU A 228 -7.47 0.92 -19.32
C GLU A 228 -8.68 1.27 -18.43
N ASP A 229 -8.73 0.69 -17.24
CA ASP A 229 -9.77 0.85 -16.21
C ASP A 229 -9.44 1.94 -15.18
N ASN A 230 -8.45 2.80 -15.46
CA ASN A 230 -8.18 3.98 -14.64
C ASN A 230 -9.37 4.97 -14.69
N LYS A 231 -9.82 5.43 -13.52
CA LYS A 231 -10.91 6.43 -13.38
C LYS A 231 -10.43 7.80 -12.90
N PHE A 232 -9.18 7.91 -12.44
CA PHE A 232 -8.59 9.18 -12.03
C PHE A 232 -8.26 10.04 -13.25
N ILE A 233 -8.70 11.29 -13.22
CA ILE A 233 -8.35 12.29 -14.22
C ILE A 233 -7.75 13.48 -13.46
N PRO A 234 -6.48 13.85 -13.71
CA PRO A 234 -5.86 14.96 -13.01
C PRO A 234 -6.50 16.29 -13.40
N ASN A 235 -6.52 17.24 -12.47
CA ASN A 235 -6.88 18.61 -12.78
C ASN A 235 -5.77 19.24 -13.64
N CYS A 236 -6.10 19.68 -14.85
CA CYS A 236 -5.17 20.42 -15.69
C CYS A 236 -5.15 21.89 -15.26
N GLU A 237 -4.03 22.33 -14.70
CA GLU A 237 -3.75 23.74 -14.49
C GLU A 237 -3.49 24.43 -15.85
N LYS A 238 -3.59 25.76 -15.90
CA LYS A 238 -3.21 26.52 -17.09
C LYS A 238 -1.73 26.22 -17.41
N ASP A 239 -1.44 25.96 -18.67
CA ASP A 239 -0.10 25.67 -19.20
C ASP A 239 0.52 24.30 -18.87
N VAL A 240 -0.20 23.40 -18.19
CA VAL A 240 0.25 22.02 -17.95
C VAL A 240 -0.45 21.06 -18.91
N SER A 241 0.32 20.27 -19.66
CA SER A 241 -0.26 19.24 -20.53
C SER A 241 -0.91 18.12 -19.70
N LEU A 242 -1.92 17.44 -20.24
CA LEU A 242 -2.55 16.30 -19.55
C LEU A 242 -1.52 15.21 -19.19
N GLU A 243 -0.56 14.98 -20.07
CA GLU A 243 0.56 14.05 -19.89
C GLU A 243 1.41 14.41 -18.67
N GLU A 244 1.79 15.69 -18.58
CA GLU A 244 2.56 16.22 -17.46
C GLU A 244 1.76 16.19 -16.16
N ALA A 245 0.46 16.46 -16.21
CA ALA A 245 -0.42 16.36 -15.06
C ALA A 245 -0.49 14.91 -14.52
N TYR A 246 -0.53 13.90 -15.40
CA TYR A 246 -0.42 12.49 -15.00
C TYR A 246 0.95 12.17 -14.42
N PHE A 247 2.02 12.64 -15.06
CA PHE A 247 3.38 12.47 -14.54
C PHE A 247 3.53 13.02 -13.12
N LEU A 248 3.13 14.26 -12.89
CA LEU A 248 3.17 14.91 -11.58
C LEU A 248 2.27 14.21 -10.56
N SER A 249 1.11 13.70 -10.98
CA SER A 249 0.22 12.92 -10.11
C SER A 249 0.86 11.59 -9.70
N SER A 250 1.64 10.97 -10.59
CA SER A 250 2.30 9.67 -10.37
C SER A 250 3.51 9.72 -9.43
N LEU A 251 4.12 10.88 -9.25
CA LEU A 251 5.25 11.04 -8.32
C LEU A 251 4.75 10.92 -6.87
N ILE A 252 5.27 9.94 -6.15
CA ILE A 252 4.87 9.56 -4.79
C ILE A 252 5.12 10.69 -3.78
N CYS A 253 6.21 11.43 -3.96
CA CYS A 253 6.63 12.51 -3.06
C CYS A 253 6.17 13.90 -3.54
N ASN A 254 5.52 14.01 -4.69
CA ASN A 254 4.96 15.28 -5.17
C ASN A 254 3.62 15.58 -4.47
N VAL A 255 3.69 15.96 -3.20
CA VAL A 255 2.56 16.29 -2.34
C VAL A 255 2.08 17.72 -2.63
N ARG A 256 0.76 17.90 -2.76
CA ARG A 256 0.09 19.20 -3.00
C ARG A 256 -0.92 19.51 -1.90
#